data_AF-A0A2V7C1H9-F1
#
_entry.id   AF-A0A2V7C1H9-F1
#
_cell.length_a   1.000
_cell.length_b   1.000
_cell.length_c   1.000
_cell.angle_alpha   90.00
_cell.angle_beta   90.00
_cell.angle_gamma   90.00
#
_symmetry.space_group_name_H-M   'P 1'
#
loop_
_entity.id
_entity.type
_entity.pdbx_description
1 polymer ?
#
loop_
_entity_poly.entity_id
_entity_poly.type
_entity_poly.pdbx_seq_one_letter_code
_entity_poly.pdbx_strand_id
1 'polypeptide(L)'
;MKAKSIASSDHMRAEYDFDYSKAVRGKYYRRLLKEGANVVVLDPDVAKAFRSSAAVNEALRSLLRMSEATRRLTSRSSGRAASARR
;
A
#
# COMPACT_ATOMS: atom_id res chain seq x y z
N MET A 1 -26.86 37.05 26.62
CA MET A 1 -26.27 36.72 25.30
C MET A 1 -24.76 36.71 25.44
N LYS A 2 -24.11 35.54 25.43
CA LYS A 2 -22.64 35.47 25.50
C LYS A 2 -22.07 35.62 24.09
N ALA A 3 -21.24 36.64 23.90
CA ALA A 3 -20.56 36.91 22.65
C ALA A 3 -19.61 35.75 22.30
N LYS A 4 -19.74 35.26 21.07
CA LYS A 4 -18.88 34.25 20.46
C LYS A 4 -17.53 34.93 20.17
N SER A 5 -16.51 34.65 20.96
CA SER A 5 -15.15 35.14 20.71
C SER A 5 -14.62 34.52 19.42
N ILE A 6 -14.53 35.32 18.38
CA ILE A 6 -13.95 34.96 17.09
C ILE A 6 -12.43 35.05 17.21
N ALA A 7 -11.76 33.99 16.74
CA ALA A 7 -10.36 33.91 16.34
C ALA A 7 -9.29 34.03 17.44
N SER A 8 -9.02 32.93 18.15
CA SER A 8 -7.68 32.72 18.69
C SER A 8 -6.78 32.20 17.55
N SER A 9 -6.11 33.14 16.89
CA SER A 9 -4.82 32.99 16.22
C SER A 9 -4.53 31.65 15.54
N ASP A 10 -4.64 31.62 14.21
CA ASP A 10 -4.00 30.64 13.33
C ASP A 10 -2.47 30.88 13.29
N HIS A 11 -1.84 30.90 14.47
CA HIS A 11 -0.41 31.14 14.63
C HIS A 11 0.24 29.89 15.20
N MET A 12 1.43 29.56 14.66
CA MET A 12 2.26 28.48 15.18
C MET A 12 2.61 28.74 16.65
N ARG A 13 2.72 27.66 17.44
CA ARG A 13 3.14 27.73 18.84
C ARG A 13 4.51 28.40 18.93
N ALA A 14 4.74 29.18 19.99
CA ALA A 14 6.01 29.89 20.20
C ALA A 14 7.23 28.96 20.29
N GLU A 15 7.04 27.69 20.64
CA GLU A 15 8.09 26.67 20.65
C GLU A 15 8.56 26.22 19.26
N TYR A 16 7.81 26.54 18.19
CA TYR A 16 8.17 26.18 16.82
C TYR A 16 8.97 27.30 16.16
N ASP A 17 10.30 27.18 16.23
CA ASP A 17 11.23 27.96 15.42
C ASP A 17 11.84 27.08 14.32
N PHE A 18 11.42 27.29 13.07
CA PHE A 18 11.86 26.49 11.93
C PHE A 18 12.94 27.23 11.13
N ASP A 19 14.20 26.81 11.30
CA ASP A 19 15.31 27.26 10.44
C ASP A 19 15.28 26.51 9.09
N TYR A 20 14.65 27.12 8.09
CA TYR A 20 14.59 26.59 6.73
C TYR A 20 15.87 26.78 5.92
N SER A 21 16.90 27.46 6.42
CA SER A 21 18.17 27.66 5.69
C SER A 21 18.88 26.33 5.39
N LYS A 22 18.64 25.31 6.22
CA LYS A 22 19.16 23.94 6.07
C LYS A 22 18.15 22.97 5.48
N ALA A 23 16.96 23.44 5.08
CA ALA A 23 15.92 22.59 4.54
C ALA A 23 16.32 22.07 3.16
N VAL A 24 16.27 20.75 2.99
CA VAL A 24 16.61 20.08 1.72
C VAL A 24 15.36 19.43 1.16
N ARG A 25 14.94 19.86 -0.04
CA ARG A 25 13.81 19.26 -0.75
C ARG A 25 14.07 17.78 -0.97
N GLY A 26 13.15 16.94 -0.49
CA GLY A 26 13.24 15.50 -0.66
C GLY A 26 14.40 14.83 0.06
N LYS A 27 14.89 15.35 1.20
CA LYS A 27 16.03 14.78 1.96
C LYS A 27 16.07 13.24 2.04
N TYR A 28 14.91 12.57 2.10
CA TYR A 28 14.80 11.11 2.19
C TYR A 28 14.14 10.43 0.97
N TYR A 29 13.90 11.15 -0.14
CA TYR A 29 13.14 10.62 -1.28
C TYR A 29 13.79 9.37 -1.89
N ARG A 30 15.13 9.37 -2.03
CA ARG A 30 15.87 8.21 -2.56
C ARG A 30 15.75 6.98 -1.66
N ARG A 31 15.70 7.19 -0.35
CA ARG A 31 15.53 6.11 0.63
C ARG A 31 14.14 5.51 0.53
N LEU A 32 13.10 6.35 0.51
CA LEU A 32 11.71 5.90 0.36
C LEU A 32 11.47 5.15 -0.96
N LEU A 33 12.06 5.62 -2.07
CA LEU A 33 11.98 4.94 -3.36
C LEU A 33 12.65 3.56 -3.34
N LYS A 34 13.79 3.42 -2.64
CA LYS A 34 14.50 2.14 -2.51
C LYS A 34 13.79 1.17 -1.57
N GLU A 35 13.27 1.67 -0.45
CA GLU A 35 12.57 0.87 0.56
C GLU A 35 11.14 0.51 0.14
N GLY A 36 10.63 1.12 -0.94
CA GLY A 36 9.31 0.81 -1.47
C GLY A 36 8.19 1.17 -0.47
N ALA A 37 8.32 2.29 0.21
CA ALA A 37 7.35 2.79 1.20
C ALA A 37 6.08 3.35 0.51
N ASN A 38 5.41 2.52 -0.29
CA ASN A 38 4.14 2.86 -0.93
C ASN A 38 3.00 2.54 0.05
N VAL A 39 2.30 3.58 0.50
CA VAL A 39 1.08 3.43 1.30
C VAL A 39 -0.05 3.03 0.35
N VAL A 40 -0.64 1.87 0.58
CA VAL A 40 -1.83 1.40 -0.14
C VAL A 40 -2.98 1.36 0.84
N VAL A 41 -4.05 2.08 0.54
CA VAL A 41 -5.27 2.11 1.35
C VAL A 41 -6.16 0.94 0.93
N LEU A 42 -6.57 0.13 1.90
CA LEU A 42 -7.54 -0.95 1.70
C LEU A 42 -8.96 -0.42 1.91
N ASP A 43 -9.92 -1.04 1.25
CA ASP A 43 -11.33 -0.77 1.53
C ASP A 43 -11.68 -1.12 3.00
N PRO A 44 -12.63 -0.41 3.64
CA PRO A 44 -12.87 -0.54 5.07
C PRO A 44 -13.31 -1.93 5.53
N ASP A 45 -13.99 -2.68 4.68
CA ASP A 45 -14.40 -4.07 4.92
C ASP A 45 -13.21 -5.03 4.90
N VAL A 46 -12.31 -4.89 3.92
CA VAL A 46 -11.07 -5.66 3.82
C VAL A 46 -10.14 -5.33 4.99
N ALA A 47 -10.01 -4.04 5.33
CA ALA A 47 -9.20 -3.58 6.45
C ALA A 47 -9.67 -4.15 7.81
N LYS A 48 -10.99 -4.39 7.98
CA LYS A 48 -11.53 -5.06 9.18
C LYS A 48 -11.15 -6.54 9.26
N ALA A 49 -10.97 -7.20 8.11
CA ALA A 49 -10.63 -8.62 8.05
C ALA A 49 -9.16 -8.90 8.39
N PHE A 50 -8.25 -7.96 8.11
CA PHE A 50 -6.81 -8.16 8.29
C PHE A 50 -6.21 -7.23 9.36
N ARG A 51 -5.49 -7.81 10.32
CA ARG A 51 -4.85 -7.06 11.43
C ARG A 51 -3.51 -6.41 11.06
N SER A 52 -2.89 -6.80 9.95
CA SER A 52 -1.58 -6.26 9.54
C SER A 52 -1.33 -6.41 8.04
N SER A 53 -0.40 -5.61 7.52
CA SER A 53 0.08 -5.71 6.13
C SER A 53 0.75 -7.05 5.83
N ALA A 54 1.39 -7.68 6.83
CA ALA A 54 1.98 -9.01 6.68
C ALA A 54 0.90 -10.07 6.36
N ALA A 55 -0.23 -10.04 7.08
CA ALA A 55 -1.34 -10.97 6.86
C ALA A 55 -1.99 -10.78 5.48
N VAL A 56 -2.17 -9.53 5.05
CA VAL A 56 -2.67 -9.21 3.70
C VAL A 56 -1.74 -9.78 2.63
N ASN A 57 -0.45 -9.51 2.75
CA ASN A 57 0.54 -9.95 1.76
C ASN A 57 0.65 -11.48 1.69
N GLU A 58 0.55 -12.17 2.82
CA GLU A 58 0.54 -13.64 2.85
C GLU A 58 -0.68 -14.22 2.11
N ALA A 59 -1.88 -13.68 2.38
CA ALA A 59 -3.11 -14.08 1.71
C ALA A 59 -3.02 -13.88 0.19
N LEU A 60 -2.56 -12.70 -0.26
CA LEU A 60 -2.37 -12.40 -1.68
C LEU A 60 -1.35 -13.34 -2.34
N ARG A 61 -0.23 -13.64 -1.67
CA ARG A 61 0.76 -14.61 -2.17
C ARG A 61 0.19 -16.02 -2.29
N SER A 62 -0.66 -16.43 -1.36
CA SER A 62 -1.35 -17.72 -1.43
C SER A 62 -2.26 -17.81 -2.64
N LEU A 63 -3.05 -16.75 -2.88
CA LEU A 63 -3.92 -16.67 -4.05
C LEU A 63 -3.13 -16.73 -5.37
N LEU A 64 -1.99 -16.06 -5.44
CA LEU A 64 -1.11 -16.12 -6.61
C LEU A 64 -0.62 -17.56 -6.87
N ARG A 65 -0.14 -18.27 -5.85
CA ARG A 65 0.29 -19.68 -5.98
C ARG A 65 -0.84 -20.59 -6.46
N MET A 66 -2.05 -20.40 -5.94
CA MET A 66 -3.22 -21.16 -6.38
C MET A 66 -3.53 -20.89 -7.85
N SER A 67 -3.54 -19.61 -8.26
CA SER A 67 -3.79 -19.23 -9.65
C SER A 67 -2.77 -19.83 -10.62
N GLU A 68 -1.48 -19.86 -10.25
CA GLU A 68 -0.43 -20.50 -11.04
C GLU A 68 -0.61 -22.01 -11.17
N ALA A 69 -0.99 -22.69 -10.07
CA ALA A 69 -1.27 -24.12 -10.08
C ALA A 69 -2.44 -24.46 -11.01
N THR A 70 -3.54 -23.70 -10.92
CA THR A 70 -4.70 -23.86 -11.80
C THR A 70 -4.34 -23.61 -13.26
N ARG A 71 -3.54 -22.57 -13.55
CA ARG A 71 -3.09 -22.24 -14.91
C ARG A 71 -2.22 -23.35 -15.51
N ARG A 72 -1.35 -23.99 -14.72
CA ARG A 72 -0.54 -25.13 -15.19
C ARG A 72 -1.41 -26.33 -15.52
N LEU A 73 -2.43 -26.61 -14.71
CA LEU A 73 -3.34 -27.73 -14.94
C LEU A 73 -4.14 -27.56 -16.25
N THR A 74 -4.66 -26.37 -16.51
CA THR A 74 -5.39 -26.08 -17.75
C THR A 74 -4.50 -26.01 -18.98
N SER A 75 -3.21 -25.62 -18.85
CA SER A 75 -2.27 -25.62 -19.97
C SER A 75 -1.84 -27.03 -20.41
N ARG A 76 -1.89 -28.03 -19.52
CA ARG A 76 -1.45 -29.40 -19.82
C ARG A 76 -2.47 -30.20 -20.63
N SER A 77 -3.75 -29.85 -20.63
CA SER A 77 -4.79 -30.59 -21.35
C SER A 77 -4.79 -30.31 -22.86
N SER A 78 -4.29 -29.16 -23.31
CA SER A 78 -4.24 -28.82 -24.74
C SER A 78 -3.15 -29.59 -25.52
N GLY A 79 -2.12 -30.11 -24.84
CA GLY A 79 -1.04 -30.88 -25.48
C GLY A 79 -1.41 -32.33 -25.83
N ARG A 80 -2.36 -32.94 -25.11
CA ARG A 80 -2.71 -34.36 -25.32
C ARG A 80 -3.64 -34.59 -26.52
N ALA A 81 -4.40 -33.57 -26.93
CA ALA A 81 -5.28 -33.64 -28.10
C ALA A 81 -4.52 -33.60 -29.45
N ALA A 82 -3.31 -33.03 -29.48
CA ALA A 82 -2.49 -32.97 -30.69
C ALA A 82 -1.75 -34.29 -31.00
N SER A 83 -1.54 -35.15 -30.00
CA SER A 83 -0.81 -36.41 -30.16
C SER A 83 -1.69 -37.62 -30.54
N ALA A 84 -3.02 -37.48 -30.51
CA ALA A 84 -3.97 -38.56 -30.79
C ALA A 84 -4.49 -38.56 -32.25
N ARG A 85 -3.84 -37.83 -33.16
CA ARG A 85 -4.23 -37.71 -34.59
C ARG A 85 -3.12 -38.15 -35.57
N ARG A 86 -2.22 -39.04 -35.16
CA ARG A 86 -1.24 -39.67 -36.07
C ARG A 86 -1.38 -41.18 -36.03
#